data_AF-A0A455ST09-F1
#
_entry.id   AF-A0A455ST09-F1
#
_cell.length_a   1.000
_cell.length_b   1.000
_cell.length_c   1.000
_cell.angle_alpha   90.00
_cell.angle_beta   90.00
_cell.angle_gamma   90.00
#
_symmetry.space_group_name_H-M   'P 1'
#
loop_
_entity.id
_entity.type
_entity.pdbx_description
1 polymer ?
#
loop_
_entity_poly.entity_id
_entity_poly.type
_entity_poly.pdbx_seq_one_letter_code
_entity_poly.pdbx_strand_id
1 'polypeptide(L)'
;MPILAKDGGEIAPRSLVRHRPIFGKRGPTTTDTTPSVQRASRPPAVDTTDDVTEWTQAQSTEAPGIAGRFLRRFDLRRRAIARKSEKGSGHSLLYLGLGMLVMLALSLLLAPIVSWINVTLDDIQYGRPRTFQIDALVGHSEQNGIPSHFIAINHNRRIQIIEFPGGDSSKPKVYMGPQLYGENDELIPVTLRFVDVNHDRKPDMIVLFRESRFVYLNENGGFRLLQPSEQQKYERELEQI
;
A
#
# COMPACT_ATOMS: atom_id res chain seq x y z
N MET A 1 -2.77 -21.40 -62.78
CA MET A 1 -4.18 -20.96 -62.94
C MET A 1 -4.81 -20.90 -61.56
N PRO A 2 -5.50 -19.81 -61.18
CA PRO A 2 -6.09 -19.59 -59.86
C PRO A 2 -7.55 -20.08 -59.79
N ILE A 3 -8.07 -20.33 -58.59
CA ILE A 3 -9.45 -19.97 -58.18
C ILE A 3 -9.51 -19.84 -56.64
N LEU A 4 -10.14 -18.74 -56.21
CA LEU A 4 -10.49 -18.39 -54.83
C LEU A 4 -11.72 -19.18 -54.34
N ALA A 5 -11.83 -19.40 -53.03
CA ALA A 5 -13.03 -19.02 -52.28
C ALA A 5 -12.72 -18.82 -50.78
N LYS A 6 -13.12 -17.64 -50.29
CA LYS A 6 -13.24 -17.22 -48.89
C LYS A 6 -14.26 -18.07 -48.14
N ASP A 7 -14.13 -18.21 -46.83
CA ASP A 7 -15.05 -17.56 -45.90
C ASP A 7 -14.56 -17.59 -44.45
N GLY A 8 -14.76 -16.44 -43.79
CA GLY A 8 -14.39 -16.19 -42.42
C GLY A 8 -15.36 -16.81 -41.43
N GLY A 9 -14.82 -17.13 -40.26
CA GLY A 9 -15.58 -17.65 -39.12
C GLY A 9 -14.81 -17.39 -37.82
N GLU A 10 -14.83 -16.12 -37.40
CA GLU A 10 -15.02 -15.67 -36.03
C GLU A 10 -14.77 -16.70 -34.91
N ILE A 11 -13.54 -16.70 -34.36
CA ILE A 11 -13.20 -17.45 -33.14
C ILE A 11 -13.57 -16.56 -31.94
N ALA A 12 -14.83 -16.62 -31.51
CA ALA A 12 -15.27 -16.09 -30.23
C ALA A 12 -15.09 -17.17 -29.14
N PRO A 13 -14.21 -16.99 -28.13
CA PRO A 13 -14.24 -17.85 -26.95
C PRO A 13 -15.44 -17.46 -26.06
N ARG A 14 -16.45 -18.35 -26.06
CA ARG A 14 -17.66 -18.26 -25.24
C ARG A 14 -17.33 -18.34 -23.75
N SER A 15 -17.84 -17.34 -23.02
CA SER A 15 -17.88 -17.25 -21.56
C SER A 15 -18.59 -18.45 -20.91
N LEU A 16 -17.94 -19.10 -19.95
CA LEU A 16 -18.52 -20.12 -19.06
C LEU A 16 -18.48 -19.62 -17.61
N VAL A 17 -19.28 -18.59 -17.31
CA VAL A 17 -19.59 -18.20 -15.93
C VAL A 17 -20.93 -18.83 -15.57
N ARG A 18 -20.91 -19.94 -14.81
CA ARG A 18 -22.13 -20.56 -14.28
C ARG A 18 -22.63 -19.76 -13.08
N HIS A 19 -23.57 -18.86 -13.35
CA HIS A 19 -24.44 -18.23 -12.36
C HIS A 19 -25.34 -19.28 -11.69
N ARG A 20 -25.35 -19.33 -10.35
CA ARG A 20 -26.32 -20.08 -9.55
C ARG A 20 -27.32 -19.11 -8.92
N PRO A 21 -28.61 -19.11 -9.31
CA PRO A 21 -29.64 -18.41 -8.57
C PRO A 21 -30.13 -19.28 -7.40
N ILE A 22 -30.16 -18.73 -6.19
CA ILE A 22 -30.88 -19.33 -5.06
C ILE A 22 -32.20 -18.57 -4.89
N PHE A 23 -33.31 -19.22 -5.22
CA PHE A 23 -34.65 -18.75 -4.86
C PHE A 23 -35.60 -19.91 -4.56
N GLY A 24 -36.23 -19.86 -3.37
CA GLY A 24 -37.37 -20.69 -2.94
C GLY A 24 -37.36 -20.93 -1.42
N LYS A 25 -38.07 -20.13 -0.58
CA LYS A 25 -39.46 -20.33 -0.05
C LYS A 25 -39.58 -21.56 0.88
N ARG A 26 -40.11 -21.59 2.13
CA ARG A 26 -40.87 -20.71 3.06
C ARG A 26 -40.87 -21.38 4.46
N GLY A 27 -41.10 -20.63 5.55
CA GLY A 27 -41.62 -21.16 6.84
C GLY A 27 -41.56 -20.13 7.99
N PRO A 28 -42.59 -20.00 8.87
CA PRO A 28 -42.92 -18.73 9.54
C PRO A 28 -42.45 -18.65 11.00
N THR A 29 -42.05 -17.47 11.48
CA THR A 29 -42.16 -17.12 12.90
C THR A 29 -42.33 -15.61 13.06
N THR A 30 -43.45 -15.27 13.68
CA THR A 30 -43.86 -13.98 14.23
C THR A 30 -42.88 -13.46 15.29
N THR A 31 -42.59 -12.16 15.28
CA THR A 31 -42.72 -11.28 16.44
C THR A 31 -42.56 -9.82 16.00
N ASP A 32 -43.47 -9.00 16.52
CA ASP A 32 -43.52 -7.54 16.46
C ASP A 32 -42.17 -6.85 16.64
N THR A 33 -42.01 -5.67 16.03
CA THR A 33 -41.56 -4.43 16.69
C THR A 33 -41.59 -3.29 15.66
N THR A 34 -42.55 -2.37 15.80
CA THR A 34 -42.47 -1.02 15.25
C THR A 34 -41.38 -0.24 15.98
N PRO A 35 -40.77 0.76 15.32
CA PRO A 35 -41.09 2.09 15.83
C PRO A 35 -41.30 3.14 14.73
N SER A 36 -42.24 4.02 15.06
CA SER A 36 -42.46 5.33 14.47
C SER A 36 -41.21 6.20 14.58
N VAL A 37 -40.79 6.82 13.47
CA VAL A 37 -39.91 7.99 13.54
C VAL A 37 -40.67 9.19 13.01
N GLN A 38 -41.01 10.05 13.96
CA GLN A 38 -41.74 11.29 13.79
C GLN A 38 -40.77 12.37 13.30
N ARG A 39 -41.16 13.02 12.21
CA ARG A 39 -40.62 14.26 11.68
C ARG A 39 -40.52 15.33 12.79
N ALA A 40 -39.34 15.93 12.94
CA ALA A 40 -39.17 17.22 13.59
C ALA A 40 -38.06 18.02 12.89
N SER A 41 -38.48 18.90 12.00
CA SER A 41 -37.71 20.04 11.50
C SER A 41 -37.86 21.19 12.49
N ARG A 42 -36.75 21.65 13.10
CA ARG A 42 -36.70 22.95 13.78
C ARG A 42 -35.25 23.47 13.83
N PRO A 43 -34.92 24.61 13.19
CA PRO A 43 -33.68 25.34 13.48
C PRO A 43 -33.85 26.21 14.75
N PRO A 44 -32.83 26.34 15.62
CA PRO A 44 -32.84 27.35 16.66
C PRO A 44 -32.49 28.73 16.09
N ALA A 45 -33.18 29.72 16.66
CA ALA A 45 -33.21 31.12 16.26
C ALA A 45 -31.91 31.85 16.57
N VAL A 46 -31.68 32.89 15.76
CA VAL A 46 -30.73 33.98 15.95
C VAL A 46 -31.14 34.74 17.21
N ASP A 47 -30.21 34.82 18.17
CA ASP A 47 -30.36 35.63 19.38
C ASP A 47 -29.69 36.99 19.10
N THR A 48 -30.52 38.01 18.89
CA THR A 48 -30.10 39.41 18.78
C THR A 48 -31.17 40.21 19.44
N THR A 49 -30.96 40.61 20.69
CA THR A 49 -31.65 41.77 21.26
C THR A 49 -30.79 42.38 22.35
N ASP A 50 -30.44 43.63 22.08
CA ASP A 50 -29.92 44.63 22.99
C ASP A 50 -30.83 44.77 24.23
N ASP A 51 -30.27 44.56 25.42
CA ASP A 51 -30.90 45.02 26.66
C ASP A 51 -30.58 46.50 26.89
N VAL A 52 -31.39 47.35 26.28
CA VAL A 52 -31.58 48.75 26.68
C VAL A 52 -32.39 48.75 27.98
N THR A 53 -31.74 49.05 29.09
CA THR A 53 -32.39 49.31 30.37
C THR A 53 -32.85 50.77 30.41
N GLU A 54 -34.11 50.98 30.03
CA GLU A 54 -34.89 52.17 30.36
C GLU A 54 -35.73 51.93 31.63
N TRP A 55 -36.36 52.99 32.17
CA TRP A 55 -37.21 53.11 33.38
C TRP A 55 -36.42 53.46 34.67
N THR A 56 -36.68 54.53 35.44
CA THR A 56 -37.91 55.34 35.64
C THR A 56 -37.60 56.69 36.33
N GLN A 57 -38.04 57.77 35.68
CA GLN A 57 -38.83 58.91 36.19
C GLN A 57 -38.83 59.27 37.69
N ALA A 58 -38.45 60.52 38.01
CA ALA A 58 -39.01 61.30 39.10
C ALA A 58 -39.05 62.80 38.74
N GLN A 59 -40.17 63.41 39.13
CA GLN A 59 -40.71 64.73 38.82
C GLN A 59 -39.97 65.91 39.50
N SER A 60 -40.40 67.12 39.10
CA SER A 60 -40.22 68.46 39.72
C SER A 60 -38.92 69.19 39.39
N THR A 61 -38.81 70.53 39.30
CA THR A 61 -39.68 71.70 39.10
C THR A 61 -38.67 72.85 38.92
N GLU A 62 -38.91 73.76 37.96
CA GLU A 62 -38.44 75.16 37.83
C GLU A 62 -36.97 75.60 38.11
N ALA A 63 -36.49 76.40 37.14
CA ALA A 63 -35.59 77.57 37.21
C ALA A 63 -34.04 77.39 37.29
N PRO A 64 -33.29 78.14 36.45
CA PRO A 64 -31.84 78.29 36.57
C PRO A 64 -31.50 79.55 37.38
N GLY A 65 -30.49 79.49 38.25
CA GLY A 65 -30.01 80.72 38.87
C GLY A 65 -28.96 80.58 39.96
N ILE A 66 -27.73 80.94 39.58
CA ILE A 66 -26.76 81.70 40.39
C ILE A 66 -25.81 80.89 41.30
N ALA A 67 -24.55 80.92 40.84
CA ALA A 67 -23.29 81.14 41.58
C ALA A 67 -23.06 80.48 42.94
N GLY A 68 -22.05 79.61 42.98
CA GLY A 68 -21.44 79.13 44.23
C GLY A 68 -19.99 78.72 43.99
N ARG A 69 -19.06 79.66 44.19
CA ARG A 69 -17.62 79.48 44.18
C ARG A 69 -17.21 78.71 45.45
N PHE A 70 -16.71 77.47 45.37
CA PHE A 70 -15.93 76.87 46.48
C PHE A 70 -14.94 75.77 46.02
N LEU A 71 -13.66 76.11 46.17
CA LEU A 71 -12.49 75.31 46.60
C LEU A 71 -12.23 73.87 46.09
N ARG A 72 -11.04 73.76 45.47
CA ARG A 72 -10.05 72.65 45.54
C ARG A 72 -10.47 71.41 46.36
N ARG A 73 -10.56 70.27 45.67
CA ARG A 73 -10.01 68.99 46.16
C ARG A 73 -9.27 68.26 45.05
N PHE A 74 -8.07 67.83 45.40
CA PHE A 74 -7.25 66.91 44.65
C PHE A 74 -7.97 65.55 44.55
N ASP A 75 -8.46 65.18 43.38
CA ASP A 75 -8.78 63.78 43.08
C ASP A 75 -7.52 63.06 42.60
N LEU A 76 -6.68 62.71 43.56
CA LEU A 76 -5.80 61.55 43.45
C LEU A 76 -6.66 60.29 43.60
N ARG A 77 -7.04 59.68 42.48
CA ARG A 77 -7.47 58.27 42.28
C ARG A 77 -8.51 58.29 41.16
N ARG A 78 -8.36 57.57 40.06
CA ARG A 78 -7.90 56.19 39.92
C ARG A 78 -7.39 56.07 38.49
N ARG A 79 -6.10 55.74 38.32
CA ARG A 79 -5.67 55.00 37.13
C ARG A 79 -6.46 53.69 37.14
N ALA A 80 -7.58 53.66 36.44
CA ALA A 80 -8.17 52.42 36.00
C ALA A 80 -7.22 51.88 34.92
N ILE A 81 -6.14 51.24 35.37
CA ILE A 81 -5.44 50.25 34.56
C ILE A 81 -6.54 49.25 34.25
N ALA A 82 -7.07 49.32 33.03
CA ALA A 82 -7.87 48.25 32.47
C ALA A 82 -6.97 47.02 32.54
N ARG A 83 -7.15 46.23 33.60
CA ARG A 83 -6.53 44.92 33.74
C ARG A 83 -7.12 44.13 32.60
N LYS A 84 -6.39 44.09 31.48
CA LYS A 84 -6.59 43.14 30.41
C LYS A 84 -6.61 41.78 31.12
N SER A 85 -7.79 41.20 31.21
CA SER A 85 -7.97 39.86 31.72
C SER A 85 -7.14 38.95 30.83
N GLU A 86 -5.95 38.58 31.32
CA GLU A 86 -5.22 37.45 30.78
C GLU A 86 -6.06 36.22 31.09
N LYS A 87 -6.98 35.91 30.18
CA LYS A 87 -7.63 34.60 30.11
C LYS A 87 -6.49 33.58 30.02
N GLY A 88 -6.32 32.81 31.09
CA GLY A 88 -5.16 31.97 31.34
C GLY A 88 -4.77 31.12 30.14
N SER A 89 -3.56 31.35 29.63
CA SER A 89 -2.91 30.55 28.59
C SER A 89 -2.36 29.23 29.16
N GLY A 90 -3.17 28.51 29.93
CA GLY A 90 -2.67 27.44 30.79
C GLY A 90 -2.35 26.11 30.11
N HIS A 91 -2.93 25.80 28.94
CA HIS A 91 -2.94 24.40 28.48
C HIS A 91 -2.71 24.20 26.98
N SER A 92 -2.53 25.26 26.18
CA SER A 92 -2.28 25.12 24.73
C SER A 92 -1.00 24.32 24.43
N LEU A 93 0.07 24.56 25.19
CA LEU A 93 1.33 23.83 25.04
C LEU A 93 1.23 22.36 25.50
N LEU A 94 0.39 22.06 26.50
CA LEU A 94 0.14 20.68 26.92
C LEU A 94 -0.64 19.90 25.87
N TYR A 95 -1.68 20.51 25.26
CA TYR A 95 -2.38 19.89 24.14
C TYR A 95 -1.47 19.69 22.92
N LEU A 96 -0.57 20.65 22.65
CA LEU A 96 0.42 20.51 21.58
C LEU A 96 1.40 19.35 21.87
N GLY A 97 1.93 19.27 23.08
CA GLY A 97 2.83 18.18 23.48
C GLY A 97 2.14 16.81 23.46
N LEU A 98 0.89 16.74 23.91
CA LEU A 98 0.08 15.51 23.84
C LEU A 98 -0.17 15.09 22.38
N GLY A 99 -0.47 16.05 21.50
CA GLY A 99 -0.61 15.79 20.06
C GLY A 99 0.67 15.25 19.43
N MET A 100 1.83 15.81 19.78
CA MET A 100 3.13 15.31 19.31
C MET A 100 3.41 13.89 19.81
N LEU A 101 3.07 13.59 21.07
CA LEU A 101 3.27 12.25 21.66
C LEU A 101 2.35 11.21 21.00
N VAL A 102 1.09 11.56 20.74
CA VAL A 102 0.16 10.71 19.99
C VAL A 102 0.67 10.48 18.57
N MET A 103 1.16 11.51 17.87
CA MET A 103 1.73 11.35 16.54
C MET A 103 2.99 10.48 16.54
N LEU A 104 3.86 10.62 17.54
CA LEU A 104 5.04 9.77 17.70
C LEU A 104 4.65 8.30 17.96
N ALA A 105 3.71 8.08 18.88
CA ALA A 105 3.20 6.74 19.19
C ALA A 105 2.53 6.11 17.96
N LEU A 106 1.73 6.89 17.22
CA LEU A 106 1.13 6.44 15.98
C LEU A 106 2.22 6.07 14.96
N SER A 107 3.24 6.91 14.77
CA SER A 107 4.34 6.64 13.84
C SER A 107 5.10 5.35 14.20
N LEU A 108 5.40 5.13 15.48
CA LEU A 108 6.08 3.92 15.97
C LEU A 108 5.26 2.66 15.76
N LEU A 109 3.93 2.75 15.85
CA LEU A 109 3.03 1.61 15.64
C LEU A 109 2.71 1.38 14.16
N LEU A 110 2.56 2.43 13.36
CA LEU A 110 2.16 2.31 11.96
C LEU A 110 3.25 1.66 11.11
N ALA A 111 4.53 1.99 11.35
CA ALA A 111 5.64 1.45 10.58
C ALA A 111 5.72 -0.09 10.59
N PRO A 112 5.72 -0.80 11.74
CA PRO A 112 5.75 -2.26 11.75
C PRO A 112 4.45 -2.88 11.19
N ILE A 113 3.30 -2.22 11.39
CA ILE A 113 2.02 -2.68 10.84
C ILE A 113 2.06 -2.66 9.30
N VAL A 114 2.51 -1.56 8.70
CA VAL A 114 2.63 -1.45 7.24
C VAL A 114 3.61 -2.49 6.69
N SER A 115 4.76 -2.68 7.37
CA SER A 115 5.72 -3.72 7.00
C SER A 115 5.09 -5.12 7.03
N TRP A 116 4.35 -5.44 8.10
CA TRP A 116 3.67 -6.73 8.23
C TRP A 116 2.61 -6.93 7.15
N ILE A 117 1.83 -5.88 6.82
CA ILE A 117 0.84 -5.94 5.74
C ILE A 117 1.52 -6.24 4.40
N ASN A 118 2.58 -5.53 4.04
CA ASN A 118 3.30 -5.75 2.79
C ASN A 118 3.84 -7.19 2.70
N VAL A 119 4.47 -7.67 3.76
CA VAL A 119 4.97 -9.05 3.83
C VAL A 119 3.83 -10.07 3.69
N THR A 120 2.71 -9.84 4.35
CA THR A 120 1.55 -10.74 4.29
C THR A 120 0.91 -10.75 2.90
N LEU A 121 0.82 -9.60 2.24
CA LEU A 121 0.33 -9.49 0.86
C LEU A 121 1.24 -10.24 -0.11
N ASP A 122 2.56 -10.06 0.03
CA ASP A 122 3.53 -10.83 -0.76
C ASP A 122 3.42 -12.33 -0.49
N ASP A 123 3.22 -12.72 0.77
CA ASP A 123 3.07 -14.13 1.15
C ASP A 123 1.80 -14.74 0.54
N ILE A 124 0.74 -13.96 0.37
CA ILE A 124 -0.47 -14.40 -0.36
C ILE A 124 -0.21 -14.48 -1.87
N GLN A 125 0.47 -13.50 -2.45
CA GLN A 125 0.71 -13.42 -3.89
C GLN A 125 1.72 -14.47 -4.37
N TYR A 126 2.74 -14.77 -3.57
CA TYR A 126 3.89 -15.60 -3.96
C TYR A 126 4.00 -16.91 -3.16
N GLY A 127 3.26 -17.05 -2.06
CA GLY A 127 3.43 -18.18 -1.13
C GLY A 127 4.72 -18.12 -0.32
N ARG A 128 4.76 -18.88 0.78
CA ARG A 128 6.01 -19.19 1.49
C ARG A 128 6.31 -20.69 1.43
N PRO A 129 7.49 -21.09 0.93
CA PRO A 129 8.57 -20.28 0.36
C PRO A 129 8.21 -19.69 -1.02
N ARG A 130 8.77 -18.52 -1.38
CA ARG A 130 8.56 -17.90 -2.70
C ARG A 130 9.20 -18.79 -3.77
N THR A 131 8.37 -19.39 -4.62
CA THR A 131 8.82 -20.23 -5.74
C THR A 131 8.39 -19.62 -7.07
N PHE A 132 9.30 -19.58 -8.02
CA PHE A 132 9.00 -19.21 -9.41
C PHE A 132 9.14 -20.44 -10.29
N GLN A 133 8.20 -20.64 -11.21
CA GLN A 133 8.19 -21.77 -12.12
C GLN A 133 8.06 -21.29 -13.55
N ILE A 134 8.81 -21.90 -14.46
CA ILE A 134 8.78 -21.57 -15.88
C ILE A 134 9.20 -22.78 -16.70
N ASP A 135 8.63 -22.92 -17.90
CA ASP A 135 9.03 -23.91 -18.88
C ASP A 135 9.84 -23.23 -19.99
N ALA A 136 10.97 -23.81 -20.36
CA ALA A 136 11.82 -23.28 -21.43
C ALA A 136 12.46 -24.40 -22.26
N LEU A 137 12.65 -24.13 -23.55
CA LEU A 137 13.42 -24.99 -24.44
C LEU A 137 14.90 -24.58 -24.38
N VAL A 138 15.70 -25.33 -23.65
CA VAL A 138 17.14 -25.09 -23.45
C VAL A 138 18.00 -26.21 -24.06
N GLY A 139 17.38 -27.21 -24.69
CA GLY A 139 18.08 -28.33 -25.32
C GLY A 139 18.53 -29.42 -24.35
N HIS A 140 17.97 -29.49 -23.15
CA HIS A 140 18.30 -30.51 -22.15
C HIS A 140 17.30 -31.67 -22.18
N SER A 141 17.62 -32.71 -22.93
CA SER A 141 16.79 -33.94 -23.02
C SER A 141 15.33 -33.69 -23.46
N GLU A 142 15.11 -32.64 -24.24
CA GLU A 142 13.82 -32.20 -24.78
C GLU A 142 13.44 -33.04 -26.00
N GLN A 143 13.14 -34.32 -25.78
CA GLN A 143 12.66 -35.19 -26.85
C GLN A 143 11.21 -34.80 -27.19
N ASN A 144 10.91 -34.74 -28.48
CA ASN A 144 9.58 -34.40 -29.02
C ASN A 144 9.08 -32.97 -28.71
N GLY A 145 10.00 -32.03 -28.43
CA GLY A 145 9.64 -30.62 -28.21
C GLY A 145 8.97 -30.33 -26.86
N ILE A 146 9.06 -31.27 -25.91
CA ILE A 146 8.62 -31.04 -24.54
C ILE A 146 9.65 -30.14 -23.85
N PRO A 147 9.27 -28.95 -23.34
CA PRO A 147 10.21 -28.05 -22.69
C PRO A 147 10.68 -28.60 -21.34
N SER A 148 11.83 -28.13 -20.89
CA SER A 148 12.33 -28.41 -19.55
C SER A 148 11.59 -27.53 -18.53
N HIS A 149 11.19 -28.11 -17.40
CA HIS A 149 10.50 -27.40 -16.32
C HIS A 149 11.51 -26.90 -15.29
N PHE A 150 11.44 -25.62 -14.94
CA PHE A 150 12.33 -25.01 -13.96
C PHE A 150 11.56 -24.51 -12.76
N ILE A 151 12.11 -24.75 -11.58
CA ILE A 151 11.63 -24.22 -10.31
C ILE A 151 12.78 -23.48 -9.65
N ALA A 152 12.66 -22.17 -9.52
CA ALA A 152 13.55 -21.35 -8.71
C ALA A 152 12.93 -21.09 -7.34
N ILE A 153 13.68 -21.36 -6.28
CA ILE A 153 13.26 -21.14 -4.90
C ILE A 153 14.35 -20.42 -4.13
N ASN A 154 13.93 -19.51 -3.25
CA ASN A 154 14.79 -18.99 -2.19
C ASN A 154 14.53 -19.79 -0.92
N HIS A 155 15.43 -20.71 -0.59
CA HIS A 155 15.33 -21.53 0.61
C HIS A 155 16.35 -21.06 1.64
N ASN A 156 15.87 -20.45 2.73
CA ASN A 156 16.71 -19.95 3.84
C ASN A 156 17.90 -19.08 3.37
N ARG A 157 17.62 -18.10 2.51
CA ARG A 157 18.61 -17.18 1.93
C ARG A 157 19.58 -17.83 0.94
N ARG A 158 19.30 -19.05 0.48
CA ARG A 158 20.08 -19.72 -0.56
C ARG A 158 19.19 -19.95 -1.77
N ILE A 159 19.61 -19.41 -2.90
CA ILE A 159 18.88 -19.60 -4.16
C ILE A 159 19.17 -21.02 -4.67
N GLN A 160 18.12 -21.75 -5.00
CA GLN A 160 18.20 -23.08 -5.59
C GLN A 160 17.33 -23.10 -6.84
N ILE A 161 17.87 -23.65 -7.93
CA ILE A 161 17.15 -23.84 -9.17
C ILE A 161 17.11 -25.34 -9.44
N ILE A 162 15.91 -25.87 -9.65
CA ILE A 162 15.68 -27.26 -9.97
C ILE A 162 15.18 -27.32 -11.41
N GLU A 163 15.87 -28.08 -12.24
CA GLU A 163 15.50 -28.35 -13.63
C GLU A 163 14.99 -29.79 -13.74
N PHE A 164 13.88 -29.97 -14.43
CA PHE A 164 13.36 -31.26 -14.89
C PHE A 164 13.51 -31.34 -16.41
N PRO A 165 14.59 -31.98 -16.91
CA PRO A 165 14.91 -32.01 -18.33
C PRO A 165 13.79 -32.66 -19.14
N GLY A 166 13.28 -31.98 -20.17
CA GLY A 166 12.18 -32.48 -21.01
C GLY A 166 10.91 -32.87 -20.23
N GLY A 167 10.67 -32.26 -19.07
CA GLY A 167 9.54 -32.58 -18.19
C GLY A 167 9.69 -33.87 -17.38
N ASP A 168 10.85 -34.55 -17.44
CA ASP A 168 11.09 -35.78 -16.71
C ASP A 168 11.42 -35.50 -15.23
N SER A 169 10.44 -35.76 -14.36
CA SER A 169 10.59 -35.60 -12.90
C SER A 169 11.54 -36.62 -12.26
N SER A 170 11.98 -37.66 -12.99
CA SER A 170 12.87 -38.70 -12.46
C SER A 170 14.35 -38.31 -12.46
N LYS A 171 14.73 -37.25 -13.17
CA LYS A 171 16.14 -36.81 -13.32
C LYS A 171 16.33 -35.32 -13.05
N PRO A 172 15.95 -34.84 -11.85
CA PRO A 172 16.14 -33.43 -11.51
C PRO A 172 17.62 -33.07 -11.48
N LYS A 173 17.97 -31.95 -12.11
CA LYS A 173 19.27 -31.29 -11.93
C LYS A 173 19.09 -30.10 -11.00
N VAL A 174 19.95 -29.97 -10.01
CA VAL A 174 19.88 -28.89 -9.02
C VAL A 174 21.10 -27.98 -9.18
N TYR A 175 20.84 -26.71 -9.43
CA TYR A 175 21.85 -25.66 -9.52
C TYR A 175 21.78 -24.79 -8.27
N MET A 176 22.92 -24.72 -7.58
CA MET A 176 23.06 -23.92 -6.36
C MET A 176 23.48 -22.51 -6.74
N GLY A 177 22.70 -21.54 -6.29
CA GLY A 177 23.00 -20.12 -6.41
C GLY A 177 23.79 -19.57 -5.21
N PRO A 178 24.09 -18.27 -5.24
CA PRO A 178 24.74 -17.58 -4.13
C PRO A 178 23.85 -17.55 -2.88
N GLN A 179 24.49 -17.32 -1.74
CA GLN A 179 23.80 -17.05 -0.49
C GLN A 179 23.58 -15.54 -0.35
N LEU A 180 22.35 -15.18 0.01
CA LEU A 180 21.89 -13.82 0.24
C LEU A 180 22.17 -13.44 1.70
N TYR A 181 22.63 -12.21 1.92
CA TYR A 181 22.99 -11.68 3.23
C TYR A 181 22.27 -10.36 3.46
N GLY A 182 21.31 -10.37 4.38
CA GLY A 182 20.49 -9.21 4.68
C GLY A 182 19.29 -9.56 5.56
N GLU A 183 18.71 -8.54 6.18
CA GLU A 183 17.44 -8.68 6.89
C GLU A 183 16.33 -8.94 5.87
N ASN A 184 15.46 -9.93 6.13
CA ASN A 184 14.37 -10.34 5.24
C ASN A 184 14.79 -10.87 3.86
N ASP A 185 16.07 -11.22 3.65
CA ASP A 185 16.56 -11.76 2.37
C ASP A 185 15.93 -13.13 2.00
N GLU A 186 15.38 -13.84 2.99
CA GLU A 186 14.58 -15.06 2.77
C GLU A 186 13.27 -14.79 2.03
N LEU A 187 12.83 -13.53 1.99
CA LEU A 187 11.60 -13.07 1.36
C LEU A 187 11.82 -12.54 -0.06
N ILE A 188 13.03 -12.61 -0.59
CA ILE A 188 13.28 -12.11 -1.95
C ILE A 188 12.72 -13.12 -2.96
N PRO A 189 11.80 -12.71 -3.86
CA PRO A 189 11.41 -13.53 -5.00
C PRO A 189 12.59 -13.69 -5.96
N VAL A 190 12.80 -14.91 -6.43
CA VAL A 190 13.78 -15.23 -7.45
C VAL A 190 13.02 -15.54 -8.72
N THR A 191 13.38 -14.90 -9.84
CA THR A 191 12.79 -15.16 -11.15
C THR A 191 13.86 -15.62 -12.13
N LEU A 192 13.42 -16.31 -13.20
CA LEU A 192 14.29 -16.83 -14.24
C LEU A 192 13.93 -16.21 -15.59
N ARG A 193 14.94 -15.96 -16.41
CA ARG A 193 14.82 -15.62 -17.83
C ARG A 193 15.78 -16.49 -18.63
N PHE A 194 15.39 -16.86 -19.84
CA PHE A 194 16.22 -17.64 -20.75
C PHE A 194 16.52 -16.81 -21.99
N VAL A 195 17.80 -16.49 -22.21
CA VAL A 195 18.28 -15.69 -23.33
C VAL A 195 19.65 -16.21 -23.73
N ASP A 196 19.92 -16.32 -25.02
CA ASP A 196 21.25 -16.65 -25.54
C ASP A 196 22.17 -15.44 -25.32
N VAL A 197 23.11 -15.53 -24.37
CA VAL A 197 24.07 -14.48 -24.06
C VAL A 197 25.37 -14.75 -24.83
N ASN A 198 25.83 -16.00 -24.83
CA ASN A 198 27.12 -16.36 -25.44
C ASN A 198 27.08 -16.53 -26.98
N HIS A 199 25.92 -16.33 -27.62
CA HIS A 199 25.65 -16.50 -29.06
C HIS A 199 25.84 -17.93 -29.59
N ASP A 200 25.64 -18.95 -28.74
CA ASP A 200 25.77 -20.35 -29.11
C ASP A 200 24.47 -20.99 -29.64
N ARG A 201 23.42 -20.18 -29.81
CA ARG A 201 22.04 -20.56 -30.18
C ARG A 201 21.33 -21.43 -29.16
N LYS A 202 21.84 -21.52 -27.94
CA LYS A 202 21.16 -22.14 -26.80
C LYS A 202 20.84 -21.06 -25.78
N PRO A 203 19.63 -21.04 -25.23
CA PRO A 203 19.31 -20.09 -24.18
C PRO A 203 20.14 -20.36 -22.92
N ASP A 204 20.80 -19.32 -22.44
CA ASP A 204 21.44 -19.26 -21.12
C ASP A 204 20.42 -18.86 -20.06
N MET A 205 20.65 -19.28 -18.82
CA MET A 205 19.73 -19.01 -17.71
C MET A 205 20.18 -17.78 -16.92
N ILE A 206 19.36 -16.74 -16.93
CA ILE A 206 19.55 -15.52 -16.14
C ILE A 206 18.64 -15.61 -14.93
N VAL A 207 19.23 -15.55 -13.75
CA VAL A 207 18.49 -15.52 -12.48
C VAL A 207 18.46 -14.09 -11.97
N LEU A 208 17.24 -13.57 -11.76
CA LEU A 208 17.01 -12.22 -11.29
C LEU A 208 16.46 -12.26 -9.87
N PHE A 209 16.98 -11.39 -9.01
CA PHE A 209 16.55 -11.25 -7.63
C PHE A 209 16.79 -9.80 -7.18
N ARG A 210 15.75 -9.11 -6.68
CA ARG A 210 15.78 -7.65 -6.48
C ARG A 210 16.22 -6.91 -7.76
N GLU A 211 17.39 -6.30 -7.73
CA GLU A 211 18.03 -5.56 -8.84
C GLU A 211 19.35 -6.22 -9.29
N SER A 212 19.66 -7.39 -8.73
CA SER A 212 20.85 -8.15 -9.04
C SER A 212 20.53 -9.32 -9.96
N ARG A 213 21.53 -9.73 -10.74
CA ARG A 213 21.41 -10.84 -11.68
C ARG A 213 22.66 -11.70 -11.68
N PHE A 214 22.49 -12.99 -11.95
CA PHE A 214 23.56 -13.93 -12.24
C PHE A 214 23.17 -14.78 -13.43
N VAL A 215 24.18 -15.20 -14.20
CA VAL A 215 24.00 -15.90 -15.45
C VAL A 215 24.60 -17.29 -15.30
N TYR A 216 23.86 -18.29 -15.76
CA TYR A 216 24.40 -19.62 -16.01
C TYR A 216 24.46 -19.87 -17.50
N LEU A 217 25.66 -20.24 -17.98
CA LEU A 217 25.88 -20.64 -19.34
C LEU A 217 25.41 -22.08 -19.57
N ASN A 218 24.77 -22.31 -20.71
CA ASN A 218 24.30 -23.62 -21.13
C ASN A 218 25.44 -24.41 -21.80
N GLU A 219 26.15 -25.21 -21.00
CA GLU A 219 27.32 -25.97 -21.47
C GLU A 219 27.15 -27.47 -21.18
N ASN A 220 27.50 -28.32 -22.16
CA ASN A 220 27.52 -29.79 -22.02
C ASN A 220 26.20 -30.42 -21.52
N GLY A 221 25.06 -29.80 -21.82
CA GLY A 221 23.75 -30.30 -21.40
C GLY A 221 23.43 -30.03 -19.93
N GLY A 222 24.04 -28.99 -19.35
CA GLY A 222 23.72 -28.46 -18.03
C GLY A 222 24.03 -26.97 -17.94
N PHE A 223 23.76 -26.39 -16.78
CA PHE A 223 24.05 -24.98 -16.51
C PHE A 223 25.30 -24.82 -15.65
N ARG A 224 26.24 -23.99 -16.10
CA ARG A 224 27.44 -23.60 -15.35
C ARG A 224 27.36 -22.14 -14.96
N LEU A 225 27.66 -21.80 -13.71
CA LEU A 225 27.68 -20.41 -13.26
C LEU A 225 28.76 -19.62 -14.01
N LEU A 226 28.39 -18.44 -14.52
CA LEU A 226 29.32 -17.53 -15.19
C LEU A 226 30.35 -17.00 -14.19
N GLN A 227 31.63 -17.19 -14.49
CA GLN A 227 32.70 -16.76 -13.60
C GLN A 227 32.90 -15.23 -13.66
N PRO A 228 33.35 -14.57 -12.57
CA PRO A 228 33.57 -13.12 -12.56
C PRO A 228 34.52 -12.62 -13.65
N SER A 229 35.52 -13.43 -14.03
CA SER A 229 36.44 -13.12 -15.13
C SER A 229 35.75 -13.10 -16.51
N GLU A 230 34.69 -13.89 -16.67
CA GLU A 230 33.90 -13.97 -17.89
C GLU A 230 32.77 -12.93 -17.90
N GLN A 231 32.30 -12.48 -16.73
CA GLN A 231 31.22 -11.48 -16.60
C GLN A 231 31.53 -10.18 -17.36
N GLN A 232 32.76 -9.65 -17.25
CA GLN A 232 33.15 -8.43 -17.97
C GLN A 232 33.04 -8.56 -19.49
N LYS A 233 33.19 -9.78 -20.02
CA LYS A 233 33.10 -10.05 -21.46
C LYS A 233 31.66 -9.94 -21.97
N TYR A 234 30.70 -10.37 -21.14
CA TYR A 234 29.27 -10.45 -21.48
C TYR A 234 28.45 -9.28 -20.92
N GLU A 235 29.07 -8.37 -20.18
CA GLU A 235 28.40 -7.23 -19.52
C GLU A 235 27.62 -6.35 -20.51
N ARG A 236 28.19 -6.08 -21.69
CA ARG A 236 27.55 -5.28 -22.75
C ARG A 236 26.28 -5.91 -23.30
N GLU A 237 26.22 -7.23 -23.35
CA GLU A 237 25.07 -7.97 -23.87
C GLU A 237 23.99 -8.07 -22.81
N LEU A 238 24.40 -8.24 -21.55
CA LEU A 238 23.50 -8.20 -20.42
C LEU A 238 22.84 -6.81 -20.27
N GLU A 239 23.52 -5.70 -20.56
CA GLU A 239 22.92 -4.36 -20.55
C GLU A 239 21.78 -4.17 -21.58
N GLN A 240 21.71 -5.00 -22.63
CA GLN A 240 20.68 -4.91 -23.67
C GLN A 240 19.41 -5.74 -23.37
N ILE A 241 19.37 -6.45 -22.24
CA ILE A 241 18.33 -7.45 -21.86
C ILE A 241 17.49 -6.99 -20.67
#